data_AF-A0A536BQY6-F1
#
_entry.id   AF-A0A536BQY6-F1
#
_cell.length_a   1.000
_cell.length_b   1.000
_cell.length_c   1.000
_cell.angle_alpha   90.00
_cell.angle_beta   90.00
_cell.angle_gamma   90.00
#
_symmetry.space_group_name_H-M   'P 1'
#
loop_
_entity.id
_entity.type
_entity.pdbx_description
1 polymer ?
#
loop_
_entity_poly.entity_id
_entity_poly.type
_entity_poly.pdbx_seq_one_letter_code
_entity_poly.pdbx_strand_id
1 'polypeptide(L)'
;MSSAPPQTSELGIDIIKVDRIRRTLERFGSRFSARVLTPSEHRYVRDRPETLAGRWAAKEAASKVLGLGVRGIGWREIEVERLPTGQPAIRLHGRAAARAEQLGMERIAVSISHEADYAVAIAFGIRTAGGRFLFPPDIEERLDERERRILARLERLRAMSAAADGAGPTGAASGDTAIPDAATHAEGSRA
;
A
#
# COMPACT_ATOMS: atom_id res chain seq x y z
N MET A 1 -11.43 16.30 -13.56
CA MET A 1 -10.82 15.30 -12.67
C MET A 1 -10.95 13.95 -13.36
N SER A 2 -9.86 13.26 -13.69
CA SER A 2 -9.94 11.89 -14.24
C SER A 2 -10.47 10.99 -13.13
N SER A 3 -11.69 10.48 -13.28
CA SER A 3 -12.25 9.50 -12.35
C SER A 3 -11.32 8.30 -12.25
N ALA A 4 -11.16 7.73 -11.06
CA ALA A 4 -10.59 6.40 -10.97
C ALA A 4 -11.53 5.42 -11.67
N PRO A 5 -11.01 4.34 -12.28
CA PRO A 5 -11.85 3.26 -12.75
C PRO A 5 -12.69 2.70 -11.58
N PRO A 6 -13.88 2.12 -11.86
CA PRO A 6 -14.88 1.74 -10.86
C PRO A 6 -14.35 0.80 -9.75
N GLN A 7 -13.21 0.15 -10.00
CA GLN A 7 -12.40 -0.51 -8.99
C GLN A 7 -10.92 -0.28 -9.32
N THR A 8 -10.14 0.17 -8.34
CA THR A 8 -8.69 0.31 -8.47
C THR A 8 -8.00 -0.59 -7.47
N SER A 9 -7.08 -1.43 -7.94
CA SER A 9 -6.21 -2.25 -7.10
C SER A 9 -5.06 -1.41 -6.56
N GLU A 10 -4.84 -1.51 -5.25
CA GLU A 10 -3.79 -0.78 -4.54
C GLU A 10 -2.87 -1.78 -3.84
N LEU A 11 -1.56 -1.48 -3.88
CA LEU A 11 -0.51 -2.34 -3.37
C LEU A 11 0.37 -1.57 -2.39
N GLY A 12 0.73 -2.24 -1.30
CA GLY A 12 1.73 -1.76 -0.36
C GLY A 12 2.73 -2.87 -0.07
N ILE A 13 4.02 -2.54 -0.07
CA ILE A 13 5.09 -3.43 0.38
C ILE A 13 5.96 -2.67 1.35
N ASP A 14 6.43 -3.36 2.40
CA ASP A 14 7.41 -2.81 3.32
C ASP A 14 8.40 -3.87 3.82
N ILE A 15 9.62 -3.45 4.12
CA ILE A 15 10.69 -4.30 4.64
C ILE A 15 11.37 -3.64 5.83
N ILE A 16 11.53 -4.39 6.91
CA ILE A 16 12.07 -3.94 8.17
C ILE A 16 13.26 -4.80 8.56
N LYS A 17 14.40 -4.15 8.86
CA LYS A 17 15.56 -4.82 9.47
C LYS A 17 15.24 -5.14 10.93
N VAL A 18 15.22 -6.42 11.29
CA VAL A 18 14.85 -6.91 12.63
C VAL A 18 15.77 -6.31 13.70
N ASP A 19 17.06 -6.22 13.39
CA ASP A 19 18.07 -5.63 14.26
C ASP A 19 17.78 -4.16 14.65
N ARG A 20 17.08 -3.40 13.80
CA ARG A 20 16.60 -2.04 14.16
C ARG A 20 15.52 -2.10 15.23
N ILE A 21 14.60 -3.06 15.14
CA ILE A 21 13.54 -3.27 16.13
C ILE A 21 14.15 -3.76 17.44
N ARG A 22 15.09 -4.71 17.38
CA ARG A 22 15.82 -5.25 18.54
C ARG A 22 16.47 -4.14 19.36
N ARG A 23 17.30 -3.29 18.74
CA ARG A 23 17.92 -2.13 19.42
C ARG A 23 16.91 -1.16 20.02
N THR A 24 15.76 -1.01 19.35
CA THR A 24 14.73 -0.08 19.83
C THR A 24 14.01 -0.64 21.05
N LEU A 25 13.73 -1.95 21.05
CA LEU A 25 13.20 -2.66 22.22
C LEU A 25 14.20 -2.64 23.38
N GLU A 26 15.49 -2.87 23.13
CA GLU A 26 16.53 -2.78 24.18
C GLU A 26 16.60 -1.38 24.81
N ARG A 27 16.47 -0.33 23.98
CA ARG A 27 16.57 1.06 24.44
C ARG A 27 15.32 1.55 25.18
N PHE A 28 14.13 1.17 24.75
CA PHE A 28 12.86 1.76 25.21
C PHE A 28 11.91 0.76 25.87
N GLY A 29 12.21 -0.54 25.83
CA GLY A 29 11.41 -1.61 26.40
C GLY A 29 9.97 -1.65 25.85
N SER A 30 9.06 -2.11 26.69
CA SER A 30 7.64 -2.29 26.38
C SER A 30 6.90 -0.98 26.07
N ARG A 31 7.44 0.18 26.45
CA ARG A 31 6.86 1.49 26.09
C ARG A 31 6.82 1.67 24.57
N PHE A 32 7.84 1.17 23.87
CA PHE A 32 7.90 1.24 22.42
C PHE A 32 6.86 0.33 21.76
N SER A 33 6.81 -0.94 22.15
CA SER A 33 5.85 -1.89 21.58
C SER A 33 4.41 -1.50 21.92
N ALA A 34 4.12 -0.98 23.12
CA ALA A 34 2.80 -0.47 23.51
C ALA A 34 2.33 0.76 22.70
N ARG A 35 3.25 1.52 22.10
CA ARG A 35 2.90 2.64 21.19
C ARG A 35 2.47 2.15 19.81
N VAL A 36 3.01 1.00 19.40
CA VAL A 36 2.88 0.46 18.04
C VAL A 36 1.75 -0.56 17.96
N LEU A 37 1.66 -1.42 18.96
CA LEU A 37 0.76 -2.56 19.01
C LEU A 37 -0.52 -2.24 19.79
N THR A 38 -1.64 -2.81 19.36
CA THR A 38 -2.84 -2.91 20.20
C THR A 38 -2.57 -3.87 21.37
N PRO A 39 -3.40 -3.84 22.43
CA PRO A 39 -3.30 -4.82 23.52
C PRO A 39 -3.38 -6.28 23.03
N SER A 40 -4.20 -6.55 22.01
CA SER A 40 -4.34 -7.89 21.42
C SER A 40 -3.08 -8.32 20.67
N GLU A 41 -2.49 -7.42 19.88
CA GLU A 41 -1.23 -7.68 19.19
C GLU A 41 -0.08 -7.91 20.19
N HIS A 42 -0.02 -7.12 21.26
CA HIS A 42 1.02 -7.25 22.28
C HIS A 42 1.02 -8.63 22.94
N ARG A 43 -0.17 -9.18 23.25
CA ARG A 43 -0.31 -10.56 23.77
C ARG A 43 0.25 -11.62 22.84
N TYR A 44 0.14 -11.41 21.53
CA TYR A 44 0.66 -12.34 20.52
C TYR A 44 2.17 -12.19 20.28
N VAL A 45 2.64 -10.94 20.13
CA VAL A 45 4.03 -10.63 19.79
C VAL A 45 4.96 -11.00 20.95
N ARG A 46 4.60 -10.64 22.19
CA ARG A 46 5.41 -10.85 23.41
C ARG A 46 6.85 -10.31 23.27
N ASP A 47 6.97 -9.10 22.72
CA ASP A 47 8.24 -8.38 22.47
C ASP A 47 9.33 -9.16 21.71
N ARG A 48 8.95 -10.19 20.94
CA ARG A 48 9.86 -10.88 20.02
C ARG A 48 10.22 -9.97 18.83
N PRO A 49 11.50 -9.59 18.63
CA PRO A 49 11.89 -8.60 17.62
C PRO A 49 11.45 -8.94 16.20
N GLU A 50 11.56 -10.20 15.80
CA GLU A 50 11.24 -10.71 14.45
C GLU A 50 9.72 -10.57 14.18
N THR A 51 8.91 -11.01 15.16
CA THR A 51 7.46 -10.90 15.08
C THR A 51 6.99 -9.44 15.13
N LEU A 52 7.61 -8.60 15.97
CA LEU A 52 7.32 -7.17 16.01
C LEU A 52 7.68 -6.47 14.69
N ALA A 53 8.83 -6.81 14.10
CA ALA A 53 9.22 -6.33 12.78
C ALA A 53 8.20 -6.72 11.71
N GLY A 54 7.66 -7.95 11.76
CA GLY A 54 6.56 -8.38 10.89
C GLY A 54 5.28 -7.56 11.07
N ARG A 55 4.88 -7.25 12.31
CA ARG A 55 3.73 -6.36 12.58
C ARG A 55 3.98 -4.94 12.07
N TRP A 56 5.20 -4.46 12.23
CA TRP A 56 5.60 -3.14 11.75
C TRP A 56 5.50 -3.06 10.23
N ALA A 57 6.12 -4.01 9.51
CA ALA A 57 6.08 -4.07 8.06
C ALA A 57 4.63 -4.16 7.55
N ALA A 58 3.78 -4.98 8.18
CA ALA A 58 2.38 -5.12 7.82
C ALA A 58 1.59 -3.81 7.98
N LYS A 59 1.81 -3.08 9.08
CA LYS A 59 1.17 -1.77 9.30
C LYS A 59 1.62 -0.73 8.29
N GLU A 60 2.91 -0.69 7.95
CA GLU A 60 3.42 0.22 6.91
C GLU A 60 2.88 -0.13 5.53
N ALA A 61 2.85 -1.41 5.17
CA ALA A 61 2.27 -1.89 3.91
C ALA A 61 0.78 -1.51 3.81
N ALA A 62 -0.01 -1.75 4.86
CA ALA A 62 -1.43 -1.36 4.89
C ALA A 62 -1.62 0.16 4.82
N SER A 63 -0.76 0.96 5.46
CA SER A 63 -0.84 2.43 5.37
C SER A 63 -0.57 2.96 3.95
N LYS A 64 0.29 2.27 3.18
CA LYS A 64 0.52 2.58 1.76
C LYS A 64 -0.73 2.30 0.91
N VAL A 65 -1.41 1.18 1.15
CA VAL A 65 -2.70 0.85 0.50
C VAL A 65 -3.78 1.90 0.79
N LEU A 66 -3.80 2.47 2.00
CA LEU A 66 -4.74 3.54 2.38
C LEU A 66 -4.38 4.92 1.80
N GLY A 67 -3.19 5.07 1.20
CA GLY A 67 -2.75 6.34 0.64
C GLY A 67 -2.37 7.40 1.68
N LEU A 68 -2.14 7.00 2.94
CA LEU A 68 -1.87 7.94 4.04
C LEU A 68 -0.37 8.05 4.37
N GLY A 69 0.43 7.08 3.94
CA GLY A 69 1.85 7.02 4.30
C GLY A 69 2.06 6.97 5.82
N VAL A 70 3.26 7.29 6.30
CA VAL A 70 3.57 7.27 7.75
C VAL A 70 2.99 8.47 8.51
N ARG A 71 2.37 9.43 7.80
CA ARG A 71 1.93 10.72 8.34
C ARG A 71 0.42 10.83 8.30
N GLY A 72 -0.25 10.52 9.40
CA GLY A 72 -1.69 10.79 9.54
C GLY A 72 -2.52 9.65 10.12
N ILE A 73 -1.90 8.55 10.51
CA ILE A 73 -2.55 7.45 11.24
C ILE A 73 -1.67 7.06 12.43
N GLY A 74 -2.28 6.80 13.58
CA GLY A 74 -1.60 6.20 14.73
C GLY A 74 -1.34 4.72 14.47
N TRP A 75 -0.18 4.20 14.86
CA TRP A 75 0.18 2.79 14.65
C TRP A 75 -0.87 1.77 15.11
N ARG A 76 -1.64 2.09 16.16
CA ARG A 76 -2.71 1.24 16.72
C ARG A 76 -4.03 1.32 15.97
N GLU A 77 -4.18 2.25 15.03
CA GLU A 77 -5.35 2.35 14.16
C GLU A 77 -5.30 1.33 13.01
N ILE A 78 -4.14 0.69 12.78
CA ILE A 78 -4.00 -0.49 11.93
C ILE A 78 -3.61 -1.65 12.84
N GLU A 79 -4.52 -2.60 13.04
CA GLU A 79 -4.31 -3.79 13.86
C GLU A 79 -4.13 -5.01 12.96
N VAL A 80 -3.10 -5.81 13.25
CA VAL A 80 -2.87 -7.07 12.55
C VAL A 80 -3.30 -8.24 13.43
N GLU A 81 -4.47 -8.78 13.12
CA GLU A 81 -5.03 -9.94 13.79
C GLU A 81 -4.41 -11.24 13.24
N ARG A 82 -4.51 -12.31 14.02
CA ARG A 82 -4.19 -13.68 13.57
C ARG A 82 -5.45 -14.52 13.70
N LEU A 83 -5.97 -14.97 12.58
CA LEU A 83 -7.14 -15.86 12.55
C LEU A 83 -6.79 -17.23 13.15
N PRO A 84 -7.80 -18.04 13.57
CA PRO A 84 -7.57 -19.40 14.06
C PRO A 84 -6.80 -20.29 13.09
N THR A 85 -6.98 -20.06 11.78
CA THR A 85 -6.24 -20.74 10.70
C THR A 85 -4.76 -20.35 10.62
N GLY A 86 -4.34 -19.32 11.36
CA GLY A 86 -3.00 -18.76 11.33
C GLY A 86 -2.82 -17.63 10.31
N GLN A 87 -3.81 -17.40 9.43
CA GLN A 87 -3.77 -16.32 8.43
C GLN A 87 -3.77 -14.93 9.12
N PRO A 88 -2.88 -14.00 8.72
CA PRO A 88 -2.94 -12.63 9.19
C PRO A 88 -4.11 -11.86 8.55
N ALA A 89 -4.76 -11.01 9.32
CA ALA A 89 -5.85 -10.14 8.85
C ALA A 89 -5.64 -8.69 9.32
N ILE A 90 -6.12 -7.72 8.56
CA ILE A 90 -6.06 -6.30 8.92
C ILE A 90 -7.41 -5.88 9.46
N ARG A 91 -7.39 -5.25 10.64
CA ARG A 91 -8.52 -4.54 11.23
C ARG A 91 -8.15 -3.07 11.37
N LEU A 92 -9.01 -2.20 10.83
CA LEU A 92 -8.80 -0.76 10.86
C LEU A 92 -9.66 -0.11 11.93
N HIS A 93 -9.12 0.92 12.57
CA HIS A 93 -9.80 1.71 13.60
C HIS A 93 -9.62 3.20 13.32
N GLY A 94 -10.42 4.04 13.98
CA GLY A 94 -10.23 5.51 13.99
C GLY A 94 -10.10 6.09 12.59
N ARG A 95 -9.04 6.88 12.37
CA ARG A 95 -8.80 7.54 11.08
C ARG A 95 -8.48 6.57 9.95
N ALA A 96 -7.91 5.41 10.25
CA ALA A 96 -7.63 4.40 9.23
C ALA A 96 -8.93 3.80 8.69
N ALA A 97 -9.90 3.52 9.58
CA ALA A 97 -11.23 3.04 9.20
C ALA A 97 -12.00 4.09 8.39
N ALA A 98 -12.05 5.33 8.89
CA ALA A 98 -12.69 6.44 8.17
C ALA A 98 -12.07 6.66 6.77
N ARG A 99 -10.75 6.46 6.64
CA ARG A 99 -10.10 6.53 5.34
C ARG A 99 -10.51 5.38 4.41
N ALA A 100 -10.58 4.16 4.91
CA ALA A 100 -11.02 3.02 4.12
C ALA A 100 -12.46 3.23 3.60
N GLU A 101 -13.34 3.78 4.44
CA GLU A 101 -14.70 4.17 4.05
C GLU A 101 -14.72 5.21 2.93
N GLN A 102 -13.91 6.27 3.02
CA GLN A 102 -13.79 7.28 1.96
C GLN A 102 -13.30 6.71 0.62
N LEU A 103 -12.50 5.66 0.68
CA LEU A 103 -12.00 4.95 -0.51
C LEU A 103 -12.98 3.89 -0.99
N GLY A 104 -14.06 3.59 -0.25
CA GLY A 104 -14.91 2.43 -0.51
C GLY A 104 -14.11 1.12 -0.52
N MET A 105 -13.13 1.02 0.39
CA MET A 105 -12.24 -0.12 0.52
C MET A 105 -12.72 -1.02 1.65
N GLU A 106 -13.35 -2.14 1.28
CA GLU A 106 -13.96 -3.06 2.24
C GLU A 106 -12.94 -3.94 2.98
N ARG A 107 -11.87 -4.34 2.28
CA ARG A 107 -10.89 -5.29 2.81
C ARG A 107 -9.48 -4.96 2.33
N ILE A 108 -8.53 -5.12 3.26
CA ILE A 108 -7.09 -5.17 2.97
C ILE A 108 -6.59 -6.58 3.26
N ALA A 109 -6.14 -7.28 2.23
CA ALA A 109 -5.42 -8.54 2.37
C ALA A 109 -3.96 -8.25 2.73
N VAL A 110 -3.36 -9.09 3.56
CA VAL A 110 -1.95 -8.94 3.96
C VAL A 110 -1.26 -10.30 3.97
N SER A 111 0.02 -10.30 3.59
CA SER A 111 0.94 -11.41 3.75
C SER A 111 2.20 -10.93 4.46
N ILE A 112 2.73 -11.73 5.37
CA ILE A 112 3.86 -11.37 6.22
C ILE A 112 4.85 -12.53 6.20
N SER A 113 6.11 -12.23 5.97
CA SER A 113 7.21 -13.18 6.11
C SER A 113 8.32 -12.55 6.95
N HIS A 114 9.00 -13.32 7.78
CA HIS A 114 10.15 -12.84 8.53
C HIS A 114 11.18 -13.93 8.72
N GLU A 115 12.43 -13.52 8.73
CA GLU A 115 13.62 -14.29 9.08
C GLU A 115 14.41 -13.55 10.16
N ALA A 116 15.57 -14.08 10.55
CA ALA A 116 16.43 -13.50 11.59
C ALA A 116 16.78 -12.02 11.35
N ASP A 117 17.02 -11.64 10.09
CA ASP A 117 17.54 -10.31 9.73
C ASP A 117 16.47 -9.34 9.24
N TYR A 118 15.46 -9.84 8.54
CA TYR A 118 14.46 -9.03 7.85
C TYR A 118 13.05 -9.57 8.03
N ALA A 119 12.11 -8.65 8.15
CA ALA A 119 10.69 -8.91 8.01
C ALA A 119 10.14 -8.14 6.82
N VAL A 120 9.27 -8.76 6.04
CA VAL A 120 8.62 -8.18 4.87
C VAL A 120 7.11 -8.39 4.99
N ALA A 121 6.35 -7.41 4.52
CA ALA A 121 4.92 -7.56 4.35
C ALA A 121 4.44 -6.95 3.04
N ILE A 122 3.43 -7.58 2.45
CA ILE A 122 2.69 -7.08 1.29
C ILE A 122 1.23 -6.94 1.71
N ALA A 123 0.62 -5.82 1.34
CA ALA A 123 -0.78 -5.55 1.50
C ALA A 123 -1.42 -5.25 0.14
N PHE A 124 -2.68 -5.67 -0.02
CA PHE A 124 -3.48 -5.48 -1.22
C PHE A 124 -4.89 -5.04 -0.84
N GLY A 125 -5.41 -4.04 -1.53
CA GLY A 125 -6.78 -3.58 -1.35
C GLY A 125 -7.41 -3.22 -2.69
N ILE A 126 -8.75 -3.22 -2.73
CA ILE A 126 -9.52 -2.70 -3.85
C ILE A 126 -10.33 -1.52 -3.32
N ARG A 127 -10.23 -0.39 -4.00
CA ARG A 127 -11.03 0.80 -3.71
C ARG A 127 -12.00 1.08 -4.85
N THR A 128 -13.16 1.64 -4.51
CA THR A 128 -14.21 2.02 -5.46
C THR A 128 -14.38 3.53 -5.58
N ALA A 129 -13.72 4.30 -4.71
CA ALA A 129 -13.75 5.76 -4.70
C ALA A 129 -12.33 6.35 -4.70
N GLY A 130 -12.25 7.65 -5.01
CA GLY A 130 -11.00 8.42 -5.10
C GLY A 130 -10.57 8.71 -6.54
N GLY A 131 -9.57 9.59 -6.70
CA GLY A 131 -9.00 9.92 -8.01
C GLY A 131 -8.00 8.87 -8.50
N ARG A 132 -7.35 9.13 -9.65
CA ARG A 132 -6.25 8.30 -10.17
C ARG A 132 -5.10 8.10 -9.15
N PHE A 133 -4.92 9.06 -8.25
CA PHE A 133 -3.93 9.01 -7.18
C PHE A 133 -4.60 9.01 -5.81
N LEU A 134 -3.94 8.34 -4.88
CA LEU A 134 -4.33 8.25 -3.48
C LEU A 134 -3.76 9.44 -2.70
N PHE A 135 -4.61 10.38 -2.32
CA PHE A 135 -4.27 11.44 -1.38
C PHE A 135 -5.35 11.58 -0.30
N PRO A 136 -4.97 11.84 0.97
CA PRO A 136 -5.92 12.25 1.99
C PRO A 136 -6.76 13.44 1.50
N PRO A 137 -8.06 13.56 1.86
CA PRO A 137 -8.88 14.68 1.39
C PRO A 137 -8.37 16.02 1.92
N ASP A 138 -7.78 16.00 3.11
CA ASP A 138 -7.14 17.11 3.83
C ASP A 138 -5.68 17.34 3.39
N ILE A 139 -5.20 16.67 2.33
CA ILE A 139 -3.78 16.76 1.96
C ILE A 139 -3.38 18.20 1.70
N GLU A 140 -4.20 18.97 0.99
CA GLU A 140 -3.90 20.34 0.55
C GLU A 140 -3.72 21.31 1.73
N GLU A 141 -4.48 21.08 2.80
CA GLU A 141 -4.38 21.82 4.06
C GLU A 141 -3.07 21.51 4.81
N ARG A 142 -2.47 20.35 4.53
CA ARG A 142 -1.28 19.83 5.22
C ARG A 142 0.03 20.00 4.45
N LEU A 143 -0.04 20.41 3.19
CA LEU A 143 1.14 20.65 2.36
C LEU A 143 1.86 21.92 2.81
N ASP A 144 3.17 21.80 3.05
CA ASP A 144 4.03 22.96 3.18
C ASP A 144 4.22 23.68 1.82
N GLU A 145 4.79 24.88 1.83
CA GLU A 145 4.98 25.71 0.63
C GLU A 145 5.84 25.02 -0.46
N ARG A 146 6.72 24.09 -0.08
CA ARG A 146 7.53 23.33 -1.04
C ARG A 146 6.69 22.22 -1.68
N GLU A 147 5.92 21.50 -0.88
CA GLU A 147 5.05 20.42 -1.33
C GLU A 147 3.93 20.93 -2.24
N ARG A 148 3.33 22.10 -1.92
CA ARG A 148 2.37 22.81 -2.80
C ARG A 148 2.97 23.13 -4.17
N ARG A 149 4.21 23.65 -4.20
CA ARG A 149 4.92 23.94 -5.45
C ARG A 149 5.20 22.69 -6.28
N ILE A 150 5.52 21.57 -5.65
CA ILE A 150 5.74 20.28 -6.33
C ILE A 150 4.43 19.80 -6.96
N LEU A 151 3.32 19.84 -6.22
CA LEU A 151 2.02 19.44 -6.77
C LEU A 151 1.56 20.34 -7.91
N ALA A 152 1.66 21.66 -7.76
CA ALA A 152 1.36 22.61 -8.83
C ALA A 152 2.27 22.42 -10.07
N ARG A 153 3.52 21.96 -9.89
CA ARG A 153 4.40 21.59 -11.01
C ARG A 153 3.95 20.30 -11.69
N LEU A 154 3.59 19.27 -10.92
CA LEU A 154 3.06 18.01 -11.46
C LEU A 154 1.75 18.24 -12.23
N GLU A 155 0.86 19.09 -11.73
CA GLU A 155 -0.38 19.47 -12.42
C GLU A 155 -0.11 20.19 -13.73
N ARG A 156 0.83 21.15 -13.76
CA ARG A 156 1.23 21.82 -14.99
C ARG A 156 1.82 20.85 -16.02
N LEU A 157 2.71 19.96 -15.60
CA LEU A 157 3.28 18.93 -16.48
C LEU A 157 2.18 17.99 -17.02
N ARG A 158 1.18 17.66 -16.21
CA ARG A 158 0.01 16.87 -16.64
C ARG A 158 -0.87 17.61 -17.64
N ALA A 159 -1.14 18.89 -17.43
CA ALA A 159 -1.90 19.71 -18.37
C ALA A 159 -1.19 19.82 -19.73
N MET A 160 0.15 19.95 -19.71
CA MET A 160 0.96 19.95 -20.93
C MET A 160 0.94 18.60 -21.65
N SER A 161 1.01 17.48 -20.93
CA SER A 161 0.88 16.12 -21.50
C SER A 161 -0.51 15.93 -22.12
N ALA A 162 -1.58 16.29 -21.43
CA ALA A 162 -2.94 16.16 -21.94
C ALA A 162 -3.21 17.07 -23.16
N ALA A 163 -2.61 18.26 -23.21
CA ALA A 163 -2.67 19.14 -24.36
C ALA A 163 -1.87 18.59 -25.56
N ALA A 164 -0.77 17.88 -25.31
CA ALA A 164 0.00 17.20 -26.34
C ALA A 164 -0.74 15.96 -26.89
N ASP A 165 -1.40 15.19 -26.03
CA ASP A 165 -2.19 14.01 -26.42
C ASP A 165 -3.50 14.38 -27.14
N GLY A 166 -4.06 15.56 -26.87
CA GLY A 166 -5.23 16.11 -27.56
C GLY A 166 -4.95 16.73 -28.94
N ALA A 167 -3.67 16.83 -29.33
CA ALA A 167 -3.21 17.40 -30.59
C ALA A 167 -2.64 16.34 -31.56
N GLY A 168 -3.15 15.10 -31.49
CA GLY A 168 -2.85 14.02 -32.45
C GLY A 168 -3.62 14.18 -33.77
N PRO A 169 -3.04 13.78 -34.93
CA PRO A 169 -3.42 14.30 -36.24
C PRO A 169 -4.77 13.75 -36.72
N THR A 170 -5.65 14.66 -37.12
CA THR A 170 -6.76 14.35 -38.03
C THR A 170 -6.20 14.05 -39.42
N GLY A 171 -6.17 12.78 -39.83
CA GLY A 171 -5.97 12.41 -41.23
C GLY A 171 -5.24 11.09 -41.48
N ALA A 172 -6.03 10.07 -41.83
CA ALA A 172 -5.78 8.95 -42.75
C ALA A 172 -4.39 8.28 -42.82
N ALA A 173 -4.35 6.96 -42.59
CA ALA A 173 -4.20 5.98 -43.69
C ALA A 173 -4.30 4.55 -43.15
N SER A 174 -5.06 3.74 -43.89
CA SER A 174 -5.16 2.28 -43.81
C SER A 174 -3.80 1.61 -44.05
N GLY A 175 -3.47 0.63 -43.22
CA GLY A 175 -2.29 -0.21 -43.35
C GLY A 175 -2.51 -1.50 -42.56
N ASP A 176 -3.07 -2.48 -43.25
CA ASP A 176 -3.27 -3.85 -42.80
C ASP A 176 -1.92 -4.45 -42.35
N THR A 177 -1.87 -5.04 -41.15
CA THR A 177 -0.77 -5.92 -40.77
C THR A 177 -1.27 -6.98 -39.82
N ALA A 178 -1.53 -8.15 -40.40
CA ALA A 178 -1.89 -9.38 -39.71
C ALA A 178 -0.82 -9.78 -38.68
N ILE A 179 -1.28 -10.23 -37.51
CA ILE A 179 -0.48 -10.92 -36.49
C ILE A 179 -0.45 -12.40 -36.87
N PRO A 180 0.71 -13.07 -36.97
CA PRO A 180 0.75 -14.51 -37.19
C PRO A 180 0.48 -15.27 -35.88
N ASP A 181 -0.38 -16.27 -35.98
CA ASP A 181 -0.74 -17.21 -34.92
C ASP A 181 0.48 -17.96 -34.37
N ALA A 182 0.69 -17.86 -33.06
CA ALA A 182 1.57 -18.75 -32.33
C ALA A 182 0.74 -19.94 -31.80
N ALA A 183 0.64 -20.98 -32.62
CA ALA A 183 0.18 -22.29 -32.20
C ALA A 183 1.28 -23.33 -32.34
N THR A 184 1.24 -24.30 -31.43
CA THR A 184 1.90 -25.61 -31.42
C THR A 184 3.33 -25.68 -30.87
N HIS A 185 3.50 -26.24 -29.67
CA HIS A 185 4.13 -27.55 -29.54
C HIS A 185 3.80 -28.17 -28.17
N ALA A 186 2.94 -29.20 -28.23
CA ALA A 186 2.71 -30.17 -27.19
C ALA A 186 3.87 -31.19 -27.13
N GLU A 187 4.19 -31.58 -25.90
CA GLU A 187 4.58 -32.91 -25.43
C GLU A 187 5.42 -33.82 -26.34
N GLY A 188 6.63 -34.13 -25.85
CA GLY A 188 7.42 -35.29 -26.24
C GLY A 188 7.97 -35.99 -24.99
N SER A 189 7.31 -37.07 -24.59
CA SER A 189 7.71 -38.04 -23.57
C SER A 189 8.99 -38.81 -23.96
N ARG A 190 9.65 -39.40 -22.93
CA ARG A 190 10.80 -40.35 -22.89
C ARG A 190 12.12 -39.68 -22.47
N ALA A 191 12.91 -40.18 -21.51
CA ALA A 191 12.95 -41.45 -20.78
C ALA A 191 13.48 -41.21 -19.35
#